data_AF-A0A956HQC8-F1
#
_entry.id   AF-A0A956HQC8-F1
#
_cell.length_a   1.000
_cell.length_b   1.000
_cell.length_c   1.000
_cell.angle_alpha   90.00
_cell.angle_beta   90.00
_cell.angle_gamma   90.00
#
_symmetry.space_group_name_H-M   'P 1'
#
loop_
_entity.id
_entity.type
_entity.pdbx_description
1 polymer ?
#
loop_
_entity_poly.entity_id
_entity_poly.type
_entity_poly.pdbx_seq_one_letter_code
_entity_poly.pdbx_strand_id
1 'polypeptide(L)'
;MLCTEYQDYWDVRRSVVYLYGPDIEGSGVLINNAECSTNGGEVGDEGCGTPYLLTALHVIAGEIGDEPTTGEIDDVENETVFVLGFESPFCGDGPPADAIGIMGATLLAHSAKKDLALLQLATKIPSEAAPYFVGWNAGTKYASHAVALGHPCGGSKRIAVALPYTIEYSEVVGVDFFRVEYWELGEIAAGSSGGPLFDPGGRLLGVMSRSFGEDSDVTCENLEIKSDDAFIAIRSIVDLLPASIDGSLLNMDPHDADPGAMPSLLKVSSEYFAPGEVATISAGIEVRLVDGFHADVGSTIIVEVGP
;
A
#
# COMPACT_ATOMS: atom_id res chain seq x y z
N MET A 1 5.26 6.82 8.38
CA MET A 1 4.05 5.95 8.37
C MET A 1 3.46 5.72 9.75
N LEU A 2 4.25 5.29 10.75
CA LEU A 2 3.74 4.88 12.06
C LEU A 2 3.45 6.02 13.06
N CYS A 3 3.14 7.21 12.56
CA CYS A 3 2.72 8.33 13.40
C CYS A 3 1.24 8.14 13.77
N THR A 4 0.88 8.40 15.03
CA THR A 4 -0.47 8.16 15.57
C THR A 4 -1.55 8.97 14.86
N GLU A 5 -1.19 10.12 14.29
CA GLU A 5 -2.09 10.92 13.45
C GLU A 5 -2.52 10.23 12.14
N TYR A 6 -1.82 9.18 11.70
CA TYR A 6 -2.15 8.38 10.51
C TYR A 6 -2.63 6.96 10.85
N GLN A 7 -3.07 6.72 12.10
CA GLN A 7 -3.51 5.39 12.55
C GLN A 7 -4.65 4.81 11.69
N ASP A 8 -5.50 5.66 11.13
CA ASP A 8 -6.63 5.25 10.27
C ASP A 8 -6.15 4.58 8.97
N TYR A 9 -4.86 4.71 8.62
CA TYR A 9 -4.23 4.13 7.43
C TYR A 9 -3.31 2.94 7.75
N TRP A 10 -3.25 2.49 9.01
CA TRP A 10 -2.32 1.42 9.42
C TRP A 10 -2.68 0.04 8.87
N ASP A 11 -3.91 -0.16 8.43
CA ASP A 11 -4.32 -1.39 7.75
C ASP A 11 -3.93 -1.34 6.29
N VAL A 12 -4.38 -0.30 5.57
CA VAL A 12 -4.11 -0.16 4.13
C VAL A 12 -2.62 -0.05 3.83
N ARG A 13 -1.77 0.44 4.75
CA ARG A 13 -0.31 0.43 4.53
C ARG A 13 0.25 -0.98 4.35
N ARG A 14 -0.35 -2.01 4.95
CA ARG A 14 0.09 -3.41 4.83
C ARG A 14 -0.18 -3.99 3.44
N SER A 15 -1.04 -3.33 2.65
CA SER A 15 -1.27 -3.68 1.25
C SER A 15 -0.20 -3.17 0.29
N VAL A 16 0.62 -2.20 0.71
CA VAL A 16 1.60 -1.55 -0.19
C VAL A 16 2.89 -2.35 -0.22
N VAL A 17 3.39 -2.63 -1.42
CA VAL A 17 4.55 -3.49 -1.67
C VAL A 17 5.62 -2.70 -2.41
N TYR A 18 6.89 -2.87 -2.03
CA TYR A 18 8.02 -2.34 -2.76
C TYR A 18 8.51 -3.37 -3.80
N LEU A 19 8.80 -2.95 -5.02
CA LEU A 19 9.28 -3.80 -6.10
C LEU A 19 10.75 -3.45 -6.37
N TYR A 20 11.61 -4.47 -6.40
CA TYR A 20 13.03 -4.31 -6.66
C TYR A 20 13.60 -5.48 -7.48
N GLY A 21 14.15 -5.18 -8.66
CA GLY A 21 14.73 -6.15 -9.58
C GLY A 21 15.62 -5.48 -10.63
N PRO A 22 16.09 -6.22 -11.65
CA PRO A 22 16.81 -5.66 -12.79
C PRO A 22 15.95 -4.63 -13.50
N ASP A 23 16.40 -3.37 -13.52
CA ASP A 23 15.69 -2.23 -14.11
C ASP A 23 14.23 -2.04 -13.62
N ILE A 24 13.89 -2.65 -12.49
CA ILE A 24 12.57 -2.60 -11.84
C ILE A 24 12.74 -1.97 -10.46
N GLU A 25 12.19 -0.78 -10.29
CA GLU A 25 12.09 -0.10 -9.00
C GLU A 25 10.77 0.64 -8.93
N GLY A 26 9.93 0.28 -7.95
CA GLY A 26 8.59 0.84 -7.88
C GLY A 26 7.80 0.39 -6.67
N SER A 27 6.52 0.72 -6.70
CA SER A 27 5.54 0.38 -5.67
C SER A 27 4.38 -0.40 -6.28
N GLY A 28 3.64 -1.10 -5.44
CA GLY A 28 2.42 -1.78 -5.84
C GLY A 28 1.43 -1.88 -4.68
N VAL A 29 0.21 -2.31 -4.98
CA VAL A 29 -0.86 -2.47 -3.99
C VAL A 29 -1.54 -3.82 -4.13
N LEU A 30 -1.62 -4.55 -3.02
CA LEU A 30 -2.29 -5.84 -2.94
C LEU A 30 -3.80 -5.65 -3.05
N ILE A 31 -4.36 -6.27 -4.07
CA ILE A 31 -5.80 -6.37 -4.29
C ILE A 31 -6.21 -7.84 -4.18
N ASN A 32 -7.50 -8.08 -3.93
CA ASN A 32 -8.20 -9.38 -3.99
C ASN A 32 -9.17 -9.45 -2.79
N ASN A 33 -10.27 -8.69 -2.88
CA ASN A 33 -11.26 -8.56 -1.82
C ASN A 33 -12.48 -9.47 -2.01
N ALA A 34 -12.36 -10.52 -2.84
CA ALA A 34 -13.43 -11.48 -3.03
C ALA A 34 -13.87 -12.06 -1.67
N GLU A 35 -15.19 -12.09 -1.41
CA GLU A 35 -15.70 -12.64 -0.14
C GLU A 35 -15.24 -14.10 0.02
N CYS A 36 -14.41 -14.33 1.02
CA CYS A 36 -14.02 -15.67 1.42
C CYS A 36 -15.10 -16.20 2.36
N SER A 37 -15.86 -17.22 1.95
CA SER A 37 -16.81 -17.84 2.86
C SER A 37 -16.03 -18.56 3.97
N THR A 38 -16.19 -18.09 5.21
CA THR A 38 -15.57 -18.71 6.39
C THR A 38 -16.50 -19.78 6.94
N ASN A 39 -16.46 -20.99 6.39
CA ASN A 39 -17.02 -22.15 7.09
C ASN A 39 -16.03 -22.64 8.17
N GLY A 40 -16.06 -22.00 9.34
CA GLY A 40 -15.37 -22.53 10.53
C GLY A 40 -13.85 -22.37 10.55
N GLY A 41 -13.30 -21.31 9.94
CA GLY A 41 -11.90 -20.92 10.08
C GLY A 41 -10.93 -21.48 9.03
N GLU A 42 -11.41 -22.25 8.06
CA GLU A 42 -10.62 -22.62 6.88
C GLU A 42 -11.09 -21.83 5.65
N VAL A 43 -10.14 -21.12 5.03
CA VAL A 43 -10.32 -20.42 3.76
C VAL A 43 -10.41 -21.48 2.66
N GLY A 44 -11.63 -21.92 2.36
CA GLY A 44 -11.91 -23.04 1.44
C GLY A 44 -12.28 -22.64 0.01
N ASP A 45 -12.39 -21.33 -0.31
CA ASP A 45 -12.81 -20.88 -1.62
C ASP A 45 -11.61 -20.66 -2.56
N GLU A 46 -11.64 -21.29 -3.74
CA GLU A 46 -10.63 -21.14 -4.78
C GLU A 46 -10.42 -19.66 -5.12
N GLY A 47 -9.23 -19.11 -4.80
CA GLY A 47 -8.86 -17.73 -5.11
C GLY A 47 -8.83 -16.76 -3.91
N CYS A 48 -9.28 -17.17 -2.72
CA CYS A 48 -9.20 -16.30 -1.54
C CYS A 48 -7.75 -16.06 -1.08
N GLY A 49 -7.40 -14.80 -0.87
CA GLY A 49 -6.05 -14.41 -0.43
C GLY A 49 -4.96 -14.70 -1.47
N THR A 50 -5.35 -14.97 -2.73
CA THR A 50 -4.40 -14.98 -3.84
C THR A 50 -3.73 -13.61 -3.92
N PRO A 51 -2.39 -13.53 -3.93
CA PRO A 51 -1.66 -12.28 -3.82
C PRO A 51 -1.62 -11.56 -5.17
N TYR A 52 -2.76 -10.98 -5.57
CA TYR A 52 -2.80 -10.09 -6.72
C TYR A 52 -2.24 -8.73 -6.35
N LEU A 53 -1.41 -8.19 -7.23
CA LEU A 53 -0.71 -6.93 -7.03
C LEU A 53 -0.93 -6.04 -8.25
N LEU A 54 -1.46 -4.84 -8.03
CA LEU A 54 -1.48 -3.80 -9.05
C LEU A 54 -0.23 -2.95 -8.94
N THR A 55 0.34 -2.59 -10.09
CA THR A 55 1.43 -1.62 -10.23
C THR A 55 1.31 -0.89 -11.58
N ALA A 56 2.17 0.09 -11.83
CA ALA A 56 2.26 0.76 -13.12
C ALA A 56 3.04 -0.10 -14.10
N LEU A 57 2.69 -0.07 -15.40
CA LEU A 57 3.38 -0.92 -16.37
C LEU A 57 4.81 -0.45 -16.63
N HIS A 58 5.06 0.86 -16.60
CA HIS A 58 6.39 1.41 -16.81
C HIS A 58 7.39 1.02 -15.70
N VAL A 59 6.93 0.52 -14.55
CA VAL A 59 7.81 -0.09 -13.54
C VAL A 59 8.47 -1.38 -14.06
N ILE A 60 7.84 -2.03 -15.04
CA ILE A 60 8.31 -3.28 -15.67
C ILE A 60 8.87 -3.02 -17.07
N ALA A 61 8.19 -2.19 -17.86
CA ALA A 61 8.51 -1.94 -19.27
C ALA A 61 9.36 -0.67 -19.49
N GLY A 62 9.91 -0.09 -18.42
CA GLY A 62 10.75 1.10 -18.41
C GLY A 62 10.01 2.43 -18.62
N GLU A 63 9.14 2.52 -19.63
CA GLU A 63 8.50 3.79 -20.04
C GLU A 63 7.00 3.66 -20.24
N ILE A 64 6.29 4.79 -20.07
CA ILE A 64 4.83 4.83 -20.25
C ILE A 64 4.50 4.67 -21.74
N GLY A 65 3.71 3.63 -22.04
CA GLY A 65 3.25 3.33 -23.40
C GLY A 65 4.04 2.22 -24.09
N ASP A 66 5.11 1.73 -23.45
CA ASP A 66 5.85 0.58 -23.94
C ASP A 66 5.20 -0.73 -23.52
N GLU A 67 5.35 -1.76 -24.36
CA GLU A 67 4.93 -3.12 -24.05
C GLU A 67 6.12 -3.89 -23.48
N PRO A 68 5.91 -4.72 -22.43
CA PRO A 68 7.00 -5.45 -21.82
C PRO A 68 7.58 -6.48 -22.81
N THR A 69 8.90 -6.53 -22.87
CA THR A 69 9.67 -7.52 -23.61
C THR A 69 9.65 -8.87 -22.90
N THR A 70 10.04 -9.94 -23.60
CA THR A 70 10.21 -11.25 -22.96
C THR A 70 11.27 -11.23 -21.86
N GLY A 71 12.28 -10.36 -21.95
CA GLY A 71 13.32 -10.22 -20.93
C GLY A 71 12.75 -9.60 -19.65
N GLU A 72 12.05 -8.48 -19.76
CA GLU A 72 11.44 -7.81 -18.59
C GLU A 72 10.39 -8.69 -17.89
N ILE A 73 9.65 -9.51 -18.65
CA ILE A 73 8.73 -10.51 -18.06
C ILE A 73 9.52 -11.59 -17.30
N ASP A 74 10.65 -12.06 -17.85
CA ASP A 74 11.53 -13.03 -17.18
C ASP A 74 12.14 -12.43 -15.89
N ASP A 75 12.50 -11.15 -15.90
CA ASP A 75 12.99 -10.42 -14.74
C ASP A 75 11.91 -10.32 -13.64
N VAL A 76 10.65 -10.07 -14.01
CA VAL A 76 9.52 -10.09 -13.07
C VAL A 76 9.29 -11.49 -12.49
N GLU A 77 9.44 -12.55 -13.29
CA GLU A 77 9.21 -13.93 -12.87
C GLU A 77 10.34 -14.49 -11.99
N ASN A 78 11.59 -14.13 -12.27
CA ASN A 78 12.75 -14.84 -11.74
C ASN A 78 13.76 -13.96 -10.98
N GLU A 79 13.78 -12.65 -11.19
CA GLU A 79 14.81 -11.74 -10.66
C GLU A 79 14.27 -10.57 -9.81
N THR A 80 12.94 -10.42 -9.73
CA THR A 80 12.29 -9.34 -8.97
C THR A 80 11.83 -9.81 -7.61
N VAL A 81 12.14 -9.02 -6.57
CA VAL A 81 11.66 -9.22 -5.20
C VAL A 81 10.56 -8.21 -4.88
N PHE A 82 9.45 -8.74 -4.36
CA PHE A 82 8.29 -8.01 -3.87
C PHE A 82 8.36 -7.95 -2.35
N VAL A 83 8.60 -6.76 -1.80
CA VAL A 83 8.93 -6.56 -0.39
C VAL A 83 7.76 -5.92 0.36
N LEU A 84 7.14 -6.69 1.25
CA LEU A 84 6.12 -6.23 2.18
C LEU A 84 6.79 -5.66 3.44
N GLY A 85 6.13 -4.69 4.10
CA GLY A 85 6.64 -4.10 5.34
C GLY A 85 7.92 -3.27 5.17
N PHE A 86 8.25 -2.83 3.94
CA PHE A 86 9.44 -2.00 3.68
C PHE A 86 9.25 -0.56 4.19
N GLU A 87 9.25 -0.36 5.50
CA GLU A 87 8.98 0.93 6.14
C GLU A 87 9.73 1.12 7.46
N SER A 88 9.93 2.39 7.85
CA SER A 88 10.56 2.72 9.12
C SER A 88 9.74 2.13 10.27
N PRO A 89 10.38 1.48 11.26
CA PRO A 89 9.64 0.87 12.35
C PRO A 89 9.12 1.87 13.38
N PHE A 90 9.48 3.14 13.23
CA PHE A 90 9.09 4.24 14.11
C PHE A 90 8.42 5.37 13.30
N CYS A 91 7.72 6.29 13.99
CA CYS A 91 7.26 7.52 13.36
C CYS A 91 8.46 8.37 12.92
N GLY A 92 8.37 8.95 11.72
CA GLY A 92 9.44 9.73 11.10
C GLY A 92 10.32 8.93 10.14
N ASP A 93 11.42 9.54 9.73
CA ASP A 93 12.40 8.94 8.81
C ASP A 93 13.27 7.90 9.51
N GLY A 94 13.56 6.81 8.79
CA GLY A 94 14.39 5.73 9.27
C GLY A 94 14.52 4.62 8.23
N PRO A 95 15.54 3.75 8.37
CA PRO A 95 15.69 2.61 7.49
C PRO A 95 14.52 1.64 7.66
N PRO A 96 14.16 0.90 6.60
CA PRO A 96 13.12 -0.11 6.69
C PRO A 96 13.57 -1.24 7.62
N ALA A 97 12.62 -1.80 8.38
CA ALA A 97 12.85 -2.95 9.24
C ALA A 97 11.68 -3.93 9.14
N ASP A 98 11.93 -5.19 9.50
CA ASP A 98 10.91 -6.27 9.53
C ASP A 98 10.25 -6.57 8.17
N ALA A 99 10.95 -6.24 7.08
CA ALA A 99 10.46 -6.43 5.73
C ALA A 99 10.54 -7.91 5.28
N ILE A 100 9.51 -8.37 4.57
CA ILE A 100 9.41 -9.74 4.06
C ILE A 100 9.39 -9.70 2.54
N GLY A 101 10.36 -10.38 1.92
CA GLY A 101 10.49 -10.47 0.46
C GLY A 101 9.85 -11.74 -0.11
N ILE A 102 9.15 -11.58 -1.22
CA ILE A 102 8.64 -12.66 -2.06
C ILE A 102 9.34 -12.56 -3.42
N MET A 103 9.98 -13.64 -3.85
CA MET A 103 10.67 -13.67 -5.15
C MET A 103 9.68 -14.06 -6.25
N GLY A 104 9.66 -13.27 -7.32
CA GLY A 104 8.94 -13.58 -8.55
C GLY A 104 7.44 -13.32 -8.52
N ALA A 105 6.89 -12.98 -9.67
CA ALA A 105 5.46 -12.89 -9.92
C ALA A 105 5.14 -13.24 -11.38
N THR A 106 3.89 -13.61 -11.65
CA THR A 106 3.40 -13.81 -13.02
C THR A 106 2.64 -12.57 -13.48
N LEU A 107 2.96 -12.04 -14.66
CA LEU A 107 2.18 -10.98 -15.31
C LEU A 107 0.88 -11.54 -15.88
N LEU A 108 -0.25 -11.22 -15.24
CA LEU A 108 -1.57 -11.75 -15.62
C LEU A 108 -2.27 -10.90 -16.68
N ALA A 109 -2.17 -9.58 -16.54
CA ALA A 109 -2.76 -8.62 -17.47
C ALA A 109 -1.94 -7.32 -17.45
N HIS A 110 -1.91 -6.62 -18.58
CA HIS A 110 -1.31 -5.29 -18.66
C HIS A 110 -2.02 -4.43 -19.70
N SER A 111 -1.76 -3.13 -19.64
CA SER A 111 -2.14 -2.20 -20.70
C SER A 111 -1.14 -1.06 -20.77
N ALA A 112 -0.34 -1.02 -21.82
CA ALA A 112 0.60 0.07 -22.08
C ALA A 112 -0.09 1.43 -22.19
N LYS A 113 -1.28 1.46 -22.82
CA LYS A 113 -2.10 2.68 -22.91
C LYS A 113 -2.54 3.20 -21.53
N LYS A 114 -2.90 2.32 -20.60
CA LYS A 114 -3.40 2.69 -19.27
C LYS A 114 -2.29 2.74 -18.22
N ASP A 115 -1.05 2.44 -18.61
CA ASP A 115 0.10 2.30 -17.71
C ASP A 115 -0.19 1.42 -16.47
N LEU A 116 -0.62 0.19 -16.73
CA LEU A 116 -1.02 -0.75 -15.68
C LEU A 116 -0.44 -2.14 -15.91
N ALA A 117 0.03 -2.77 -14.84
CA ALA A 117 0.24 -4.21 -14.75
C ALA A 117 -0.53 -4.81 -13.57
N LEU A 118 -1.13 -5.99 -13.82
CA LEU A 118 -1.67 -6.88 -12.80
C LEU A 118 -0.75 -8.10 -12.70
N LEU A 119 -0.19 -8.28 -11.51
CA LEU A 119 0.69 -9.39 -11.18
C LEU A 119 0.01 -10.36 -10.21
N GLN A 120 0.45 -11.60 -10.21
CA GLN A 120 0.20 -12.56 -9.13
C GLN A 120 1.55 -12.97 -8.55
N LEU A 121 1.77 -12.71 -7.25
CA LEU A 121 3.02 -13.11 -6.61
C LEU A 121 3.18 -14.64 -6.64
N ALA A 122 4.42 -15.11 -6.85
CA ALA A 122 4.70 -16.53 -7.11
C ALA A 122 4.39 -17.43 -5.91
N THR A 123 4.40 -16.89 -4.69
CA THR A 123 4.07 -17.62 -3.46
C THR A 123 3.01 -16.90 -2.65
N LYS A 124 2.28 -17.66 -1.83
CA LYS A 124 1.36 -17.11 -0.84
C LYS A 124 2.15 -16.22 0.13
N ILE A 125 1.59 -15.05 0.44
CA ILE A 125 2.19 -14.15 1.43
C ILE A 125 2.14 -14.81 2.81
N PRO A 126 3.28 -14.91 3.53
CA PRO A 126 3.32 -15.41 4.90
C PRO A 126 2.44 -14.59 5.84
N SER A 127 1.80 -15.23 6.81
CA SER A 127 0.95 -14.56 7.81
C SER A 127 1.71 -13.52 8.64
N GLU A 128 3.02 -13.72 8.81
CA GLU A 128 3.92 -12.80 9.51
C GLU A 128 4.02 -11.43 8.83
N ALA A 129 3.75 -11.35 7.52
CA ALA A 129 3.69 -10.08 6.79
C ALA A 129 2.35 -9.35 7.00
N ALA A 130 1.38 -10.00 7.66
CA ALA A 130 0.04 -9.49 7.92
C ALA A 130 -0.60 -8.86 6.67
N PRO A 131 -0.66 -9.58 5.53
CA PRO A 131 -1.11 -8.98 4.26
C PRO A 131 -2.50 -8.39 4.39
N TYR A 132 -2.70 -7.24 3.76
CA TYR A 132 -4.00 -6.59 3.67
C TYR A 132 -4.38 -6.43 2.21
N PHE A 133 -5.60 -6.80 1.85
CA PHE A 133 -6.11 -6.73 0.49
C PHE A 133 -7.16 -5.64 0.41
N VAL A 134 -6.85 -4.55 -0.31
CA VAL A 134 -7.74 -3.40 -0.35
C VAL A 134 -8.91 -3.66 -1.31
N GLY A 135 -10.09 -3.20 -0.89
CA GLY A 135 -11.19 -2.94 -1.80
C GLY A 135 -10.95 -1.63 -2.56
N TRP A 136 -11.87 -1.29 -3.45
CA TRP A 136 -11.74 -0.08 -4.27
C TRP A 136 -13.02 0.73 -4.40
N ASN A 137 -12.84 1.99 -4.77
CA ASN A 137 -13.90 2.94 -5.05
C ASN A 137 -13.79 3.40 -6.51
N ALA A 138 -14.60 2.79 -7.38
CA ALA A 138 -14.71 3.14 -8.80
C ALA A 138 -15.60 4.37 -9.07
N GLY A 139 -16.04 5.07 -8.01
CA GLY A 139 -16.82 6.29 -8.12
C GLY A 139 -15.99 7.46 -8.66
N THR A 140 -16.68 8.46 -9.21
CA THR A 140 -16.07 9.70 -9.72
C THR A 140 -16.19 10.87 -8.76
N LYS A 141 -16.75 10.64 -7.56
CA LYS A 141 -16.98 11.69 -6.56
C LYS A 141 -15.73 11.91 -5.72
N TYR A 142 -15.37 13.18 -5.57
CA TYR A 142 -14.25 13.62 -4.74
C TYR A 142 -14.44 13.17 -3.29
N ALA A 143 -13.37 12.62 -2.73
CA ALA A 143 -13.30 12.35 -1.31
C ALA A 143 -12.97 13.62 -0.52
N SER A 144 -13.27 13.63 0.78
CA SER A 144 -12.96 14.76 1.68
C SER A 144 -11.46 14.99 1.90
N HIS A 145 -10.63 14.07 1.44
CA HIS A 145 -9.18 14.11 1.26
C HIS A 145 -8.80 12.79 0.56
N ALA A 146 -7.57 12.67 0.10
CA ALA A 146 -7.02 11.42 -0.42
C ALA A 146 -5.60 11.21 0.13
N VAL A 147 -5.18 9.96 0.21
CA VAL A 147 -3.88 9.60 0.76
C VAL A 147 -3.12 8.72 -0.23
N ALA A 148 -1.92 9.12 -0.59
CA ALA A 148 -1.02 8.27 -1.37
C ALA A 148 0.00 7.61 -0.45
N LEU A 149 0.29 6.34 -0.74
CA LEU A 149 1.35 5.58 -0.12
C LEU A 149 2.30 5.06 -1.21
N GLY A 150 3.60 5.07 -0.94
CA GLY A 150 4.59 4.60 -1.90
C GLY A 150 6.00 4.55 -1.32
N HIS A 151 6.96 4.19 -2.16
CA HIS A 151 8.37 4.05 -1.84
C HIS A 151 9.20 5.09 -2.60
N PRO A 152 9.12 6.37 -2.22
CA PRO A 152 9.87 7.42 -2.89
C PRO A 152 11.37 7.14 -2.81
N CYS A 153 12.04 7.21 -3.96
CA CYS A 153 13.48 7.05 -4.14
C CYS A 153 14.02 5.70 -3.69
N GLY A 154 13.20 4.63 -3.81
CA GLY A 154 13.54 3.31 -3.30
C GLY A 154 13.61 3.23 -1.77
N GLY A 155 13.09 4.25 -1.08
CA GLY A 155 13.16 4.41 0.36
C GLY A 155 12.04 3.71 1.13
N SER A 156 12.13 3.82 2.46
CA SER A 156 11.06 3.43 3.37
C SER A 156 9.73 4.03 2.95
N LYS A 157 8.66 3.24 3.05
CA LYS A 157 7.30 3.67 2.73
C LYS A 157 6.96 5.02 3.37
N ARG A 158 6.36 5.90 2.58
CA ARG A 158 5.89 7.21 3.01
C ARG A 158 4.41 7.41 2.72
N ILE A 159 3.85 8.43 3.37
CA ILE A 159 2.47 8.89 3.21
C ILE A 159 2.50 10.34 2.72
N ALA A 160 1.63 10.62 1.76
CA ALA A 160 1.31 11.98 1.34
C ALA A 160 -0.21 12.20 1.35
N VAL A 161 -0.63 13.40 1.74
CA VAL A 161 -2.05 13.74 1.95
C VAL A 161 -2.45 14.87 1.00
N ALA A 162 -3.51 14.63 0.24
CA ALA A 162 -4.15 15.60 -0.63
C ALA A 162 -5.47 16.06 -0.01
N LEU A 163 -5.76 17.36 -0.08
CA LEU A 163 -7.04 17.91 0.35
C LEU A 163 -8.00 18.05 -0.84
N PRO A 164 -9.32 18.21 -0.63
CA PRO A 164 -10.31 18.19 -1.71
C PRO A 164 -10.06 19.19 -2.84
N TYR A 165 -9.40 20.31 -2.52
CA TYR A 165 -9.09 21.37 -3.48
C TYR A 165 -7.76 21.17 -4.21
N THR A 166 -7.01 20.12 -3.89
CA THR A 166 -5.72 19.78 -4.54
C THR A 166 -5.82 18.54 -5.42
N ILE A 167 -6.98 17.87 -5.44
CA ILE A 167 -7.22 16.65 -6.21
C ILE A 167 -8.34 16.86 -7.23
N GLU A 168 -8.03 16.59 -8.48
CA GLU A 168 -8.96 16.66 -9.60
C GLU A 168 -9.14 15.29 -10.23
N TYR A 169 -10.36 14.99 -10.68
CA TYR A 169 -10.65 13.78 -11.44
C TYR A 169 -10.84 14.18 -12.90
N SER A 170 -10.09 13.54 -13.79
CA SER A 170 -10.07 13.83 -15.21
C SER A 170 -10.51 12.60 -16.02
N GLU A 171 -11.50 12.80 -16.87
CA GLU A 171 -11.94 11.80 -17.85
C GLU A 171 -11.24 12.05 -19.18
N VAL A 172 -10.35 11.14 -19.57
CA VAL A 172 -9.71 11.15 -20.89
C VAL A 172 -10.08 9.87 -21.61
N VAL A 173 -10.32 9.96 -22.92
CA VAL A 173 -10.88 8.87 -23.72
C VAL A 173 -10.08 7.56 -23.55
N GLY A 174 -10.63 6.68 -22.72
CA GLY A 174 -10.10 5.35 -22.42
C GLY A 174 -9.04 5.28 -21.31
N VAL A 175 -8.76 6.37 -20.59
CA VAL A 175 -7.91 6.41 -19.39
C VAL A 175 -8.38 7.54 -18.48
N ASP A 176 -9.17 7.23 -17.46
CA ASP A 176 -9.50 8.19 -16.41
C ASP A 176 -8.43 8.18 -15.32
N PHE A 177 -8.15 9.35 -14.74
CA PHE A 177 -7.13 9.50 -13.71
C PHE A 177 -7.51 10.57 -12.68
N PHE A 178 -6.92 10.43 -11.50
CA PHE A 178 -6.87 11.48 -10.50
C PHE A 178 -5.56 12.24 -10.65
N ARG A 179 -5.61 13.57 -10.67
CA ARG A 179 -4.45 14.45 -10.60
C ARG A 179 -4.42 15.09 -9.22
N VAL A 180 -3.31 14.94 -8.52
CA VAL A 180 -3.02 15.70 -7.30
C VAL A 180 -2.09 16.83 -7.70
N GLU A 181 -2.56 18.09 -7.66
CA GLU A 181 -1.75 19.26 -8.04
C GLU A 181 -0.64 19.55 -7.02
N TYR A 182 -0.90 19.23 -5.75
CA TYR A 182 0.12 19.26 -4.70
C TYR A 182 -0.36 18.52 -3.47
N TRP A 183 0.61 18.05 -2.70
CA TRP A 183 0.42 17.46 -1.39
C TRP A 183 0.33 18.56 -0.33
N GLU A 184 -0.68 18.48 0.54
CA GLU A 184 -0.78 19.32 1.74
C GLU A 184 0.26 18.88 2.78
N LEU A 185 0.53 17.57 2.83
CA LEU A 185 1.51 16.98 3.71
C LEU A 185 2.22 15.83 2.99
N GLY A 186 3.53 15.72 3.24
CA GLY A 186 4.37 14.70 2.63
C GLY A 186 4.60 14.97 1.14
N GLU A 187 5.23 14.00 0.50
CA GLU A 187 5.52 14.03 -0.94
C GLU A 187 5.58 12.58 -1.43
N ILE A 188 5.25 12.41 -2.71
CA ILE A 188 5.47 11.21 -3.49
C ILE A 188 6.53 11.55 -4.54
N ALA A 189 7.37 10.59 -4.93
CA ALA A 189 8.50 10.81 -5.84
C ALA A 189 8.73 9.59 -6.74
N ALA A 190 9.72 9.64 -7.62
CA ALA A 190 10.22 8.49 -8.38
C ALA A 190 10.37 7.25 -7.47
N GLY A 191 10.07 6.05 -7.96
CA GLY A 191 9.96 4.82 -7.15
C GLY A 191 8.61 4.62 -6.45
N SER A 192 7.77 5.65 -6.37
CA SER A 192 6.38 5.51 -5.91
C SER A 192 5.42 5.09 -7.01
N SER A 193 5.88 5.04 -8.27
CA SER A 193 5.13 4.51 -9.41
C SER A 193 4.49 3.16 -9.10
N GLY A 194 3.22 3.00 -9.44
CA GLY A 194 2.38 1.85 -9.08
C GLY A 194 1.82 1.87 -7.65
N GLY A 195 2.25 2.80 -6.80
CA GLY A 195 1.74 3.00 -5.45
C GLY A 195 0.29 3.50 -5.43
N PRO A 196 -0.50 3.17 -4.40
CA PRO A 196 -1.92 3.49 -4.38
C PRO A 196 -2.24 4.92 -3.93
N LEU A 197 -3.36 5.43 -4.45
CA LEU A 197 -4.12 6.55 -3.88
C LEU A 197 -5.38 5.99 -3.22
N PHE A 198 -5.62 6.32 -1.96
CA PHE A 198 -6.75 5.87 -1.17
C PHE A 198 -7.74 7.00 -0.89
N ASP A 199 -9.02 6.63 -0.80
CA ASP A 199 -10.03 7.48 -0.19
C ASP A 199 -9.98 7.42 1.35
N PRO A 200 -10.71 8.28 2.09
CA PRO A 200 -10.73 8.33 3.54
C PRO A 200 -11.23 7.04 4.21
N GLY A 201 -11.88 6.16 3.45
CA GLY A 201 -12.29 4.84 3.92
C GLY A 201 -11.25 3.76 3.63
N GLY A 202 -10.05 4.12 3.18
CA GLY A 202 -8.98 3.18 2.86
C GLY A 202 -9.25 2.37 1.59
N ARG A 203 -10.12 2.83 0.69
CA ARG A 203 -10.41 2.13 -0.58
C ARG A 203 -9.57 2.70 -1.70
N LEU A 204 -9.04 1.83 -2.55
CA LEU A 204 -8.22 2.21 -3.70
C LEU A 204 -9.02 3.09 -4.67
N LEU A 205 -8.52 4.29 -4.94
CA LEU A 205 -8.99 5.20 -5.99
C LEU A 205 -8.23 4.98 -7.30
N GLY A 206 -6.93 4.73 -7.22
CA GLY A 206 -6.07 4.55 -8.39
C GLY A 206 -4.63 4.24 -8.04
N VAL A 207 -3.80 3.99 -9.06
CA VAL A 207 -2.37 3.69 -8.91
C VAL A 207 -1.52 4.76 -9.59
N MET A 208 -0.41 5.16 -8.97
CA MET A 208 0.46 6.21 -9.47
C MET A 208 1.06 5.81 -10.80
N SER A 209 0.97 6.68 -11.80
CA SER A 209 1.56 6.45 -13.13
C SER A 209 2.65 7.46 -13.46
N ARG A 210 2.45 8.74 -13.16
CA ARG A 210 3.46 9.77 -13.49
C ARG A 210 3.35 10.99 -12.59
N SER A 211 4.44 11.73 -12.55
CA SER A 211 4.48 13.09 -12.05
C SER A 211 4.56 14.08 -13.23
N PHE A 212 3.96 15.25 -13.10
CA PHE A 212 4.07 16.37 -14.03
C PHE A 212 4.91 17.47 -13.37
N GLY A 213 5.89 17.97 -14.10
CA GLY A 213 6.81 19.02 -13.64
C GLY A 213 8.15 18.94 -14.36
N GLU A 214 8.91 20.03 -14.36
CA GLU A 214 10.32 19.98 -14.75
C GLU A 214 11.06 19.28 -13.59
N ASP A 215 11.67 18.13 -13.88
CA ASP A 215 12.45 17.29 -12.95
C ASP A 215 11.69 16.48 -11.87
N SER A 216 10.84 15.53 -12.28
CA SER A 216 10.27 14.52 -11.36
C SER A 216 11.32 13.71 -10.59
N ASP A 217 12.54 13.57 -11.14
CA ASP A 217 13.68 12.92 -10.48
C ASP A 217 14.30 13.79 -9.37
N VAL A 218 14.08 15.11 -9.39
CA VAL A 218 14.65 16.05 -8.42
C VAL A 218 13.86 16.06 -7.12
N THR A 219 12.64 15.51 -7.07
CA THR A 219 11.91 15.33 -5.79
C THR A 219 12.68 14.42 -4.81
N CYS A 220 13.55 13.54 -5.31
CA CYS A 220 14.47 12.75 -4.50
C CYS A 220 15.66 13.53 -3.93
N GLU A 221 16.00 14.66 -4.53
CA GLU A 221 17.12 15.53 -4.12
C GLU A 221 16.64 16.81 -3.42
N ASN A 222 15.41 17.25 -3.71
CA ASN A 222 14.83 18.48 -3.22
C ASN A 222 13.29 18.37 -3.04
N LEU A 223 12.88 18.08 -1.80
CA LEU A 223 11.49 18.01 -1.34
C LEU A 223 10.77 19.39 -1.27
N GLU A 224 11.40 20.48 -1.73
CA GLU A 224 10.73 21.79 -1.84
C GLU A 224 10.07 22.00 -3.22
N ILE A 225 10.37 21.12 -4.19
CA ILE A 225 9.81 21.19 -5.54
C ILE A 225 8.53 20.37 -5.58
N LYS A 226 7.40 21.07 -5.64
CA LYS A 226 6.09 20.44 -5.78
C LYS A 226 5.92 19.87 -7.18
N SER A 227 5.55 18.60 -7.27
CA SER A 227 5.08 17.97 -8.51
C SER A 227 3.57 17.76 -8.49
N ASP A 228 2.94 17.81 -9.67
CA ASP A 228 1.58 17.29 -9.78
C ASP A 228 1.68 15.77 -10.04
N ASP A 229 0.86 14.93 -9.40
CA ASP A 229 0.92 13.48 -9.59
C ASP A 229 -0.36 12.93 -10.20
N ALA A 230 -0.22 12.03 -11.17
CA ALA A 230 -1.33 11.34 -11.82
C ALA A 230 -1.44 9.89 -11.35
N PHE A 231 -2.65 9.54 -10.92
CA PHE A 231 -3.03 8.19 -10.52
C PHE A 231 -4.11 7.66 -11.47
N ILE A 232 -3.83 6.56 -12.17
CA ILE A 232 -4.79 5.90 -13.06
C ILE A 232 -5.95 5.40 -12.21
N ALA A 233 -7.15 5.89 -12.47
CA ALA A 233 -8.32 5.57 -11.66
C ALA A 233 -8.66 4.09 -11.78
N ILE A 234 -9.04 3.44 -10.68
CA ILE A 234 -9.38 2.01 -10.65
C ILE A 234 -10.46 1.66 -11.66
N ARG A 235 -11.43 2.58 -11.88
CA ARG A 235 -12.48 2.39 -12.90
C ARG A 235 -11.97 2.27 -14.33
N SER A 236 -10.77 2.76 -14.61
CA SER A 236 -10.13 2.63 -15.92
C SER A 236 -9.63 1.21 -16.18
N ILE A 237 -9.48 0.40 -15.13
CA ILE A 237 -8.77 -0.88 -15.17
C ILE A 237 -9.57 -2.05 -14.60
N VAL A 238 -10.79 -1.81 -14.08
CA VAL A 238 -11.68 -2.88 -13.58
C VAL A 238 -11.99 -3.95 -14.63
N ASP A 239 -11.95 -3.60 -15.92
CA ASP A 239 -12.13 -4.52 -17.04
C ASP A 239 -10.96 -5.50 -17.24
N LEU A 240 -9.80 -5.20 -16.64
CA LEU A 240 -8.60 -6.03 -16.68
C LEU A 240 -8.48 -6.95 -15.45
N LEU A 241 -9.34 -6.76 -14.45
CA LEU A 241 -9.31 -7.56 -13.23
C LEU A 241 -9.98 -8.94 -13.46
N PRO A 242 -9.44 -10.02 -12.87
CA PRO A 242 -10.06 -11.34 -12.91
C PRO A 242 -11.50 -11.28 -12.39
N ALA A 243 -12.40 -12.02 -13.03
CA ALA A 243 -13.80 -12.10 -12.61
C ALA A 243 -14.00 -12.67 -11.20
N SER A 244 -12.97 -13.33 -10.64
CA SER A 244 -12.96 -13.82 -9.26
C SER A 244 -12.84 -12.70 -8.22
N ILE A 245 -12.42 -11.49 -8.60
CA ILE A 245 -12.37 -10.36 -7.67
C ILE A 245 -13.73 -9.65 -7.66
N ASP A 246 -14.60 -10.05 -6.72
CA ASP A 246 -15.92 -9.44 -6.52
C ASP A 246 -15.79 -8.09 -5.80
N GLY A 247 -15.51 -7.07 -6.58
CA GLY A 247 -15.26 -5.73 -6.11
C GLY A 247 -16.52 -4.91 -5.94
N SER A 248 -17.04 -4.85 -4.71
CA SER A 248 -17.53 -3.55 -4.25
C SER A 248 -17.31 -3.36 -2.75
N LEU A 249 -16.50 -2.35 -2.43
CA LEU A 249 -16.44 -1.60 -1.16
C LEU A 249 -15.74 -2.22 0.05
N LEU A 250 -15.74 -3.53 0.26
CA LEU A 250 -15.15 -4.11 1.47
C LEU A 250 -13.66 -4.37 1.28
N ASN A 251 -12.85 -3.90 2.22
CA ASN A 251 -11.47 -4.34 2.36
C ASN A 251 -11.46 -5.73 2.99
N MET A 252 -10.46 -6.54 2.66
CA MET A 252 -10.28 -7.86 3.24
C MET A 252 -9.02 -7.87 4.10
N ASP A 253 -9.21 -8.17 5.38
CA ASP A 253 -8.14 -8.57 6.29
C ASP A 253 -8.26 -10.07 6.58
N PRO A 254 -7.36 -10.92 6.03
CA PRO A 254 -7.35 -12.36 6.33
C PRO A 254 -7.12 -12.68 7.82
N HIS A 255 -6.70 -11.70 8.62
CA HIS A 255 -6.37 -11.83 10.04
C HIS A 255 -7.41 -11.18 10.97
N ASP A 256 -8.47 -10.60 10.42
CA ASP A 256 -9.59 -10.11 11.23
C ASP A 256 -10.78 -11.09 11.17
N ALA A 257 -11.24 -11.52 12.35
CA ALA A 257 -12.43 -12.35 12.49
C ALA A 257 -13.75 -11.54 12.31
N ASP A 258 -13.69 -10.21 12.23
CA ASP A 258 -14.84 -9.33 12.05
C ASP A 258 -14.61 -8.24 10.98
N PRO A 259 -15.06 -8.43 9.71
CA PRO A 259 -14.90 -7.45 8.64
C PRO A 259 -15.58 -6.09 8.87
N GLY A 260 -16.30 -5.90 9.98
CA GLY A 260 -16.93 -4.63 10.37
C GLY A 260 -16.24 -3.89 11.53
N ALA A 261 -15.25 -4.49 12.18
CA ALA A 261 -14.44 -3.84 13.20
C ALA A 261 -13.15 -3.29 12.54
N MET A 262 -12.67 -2.13 12.99
CA MET A 262 -11.27 -1.74 12.75
C MET A 262 -10.46 -2.33 13.91
N PRO A 263 -9.67 -3.39 13.69
CA PRO A 263 -8.92 -4.02 14.76
C PRO A 263 -7.72 -3.14 15.15
N SER A 264 -7.37 -3.08 16.44
CA SER A 264 -6.10 -2.51 16.88
C SER A 264 -4.97 -3.53 16.63
N LEU A 265 -4.70 -3.86 15.37
CA LEU A 265 -3.71 -4.88 14.98
C LEU A 265 -2.29 -4.45 15.32
N LEU A 266 -2.02 -3.15 15.21
CA LEU A 266 -0.82 -2.53 15.73
C LEU A 266 -1.19 -1.61 16.90
N LYS A 267 -0.51 -1.77 18.03
CA LYS A 267 -0.53 -0.80 19.12
C LYS A 267 0.86 -0.21 19.32
N VAL A 268 1.00 1.08 19.04
CA VAL A 268 2.20 1.84 19.36
C VAL A 268 2.02 2.47 20.74
N SER A 269 2.95 2.25 21.66
CA SER A 269 2.94 2.89 22.98
C SER A 269 4.20 3.71 23.22
N SER A 270 3.99 4.98 23.56
CA SER A 270 5.01 5.95 24.00
C SER A 270 4.66 6.53 25.39
N GLU A 271 3.88 5.78 26.18
CA GLU A 271 3.32 6.25 27.45
C GLU A 271 4.30 6.12 28.62
N TYR A 272 4.12 6.97 29.63
CA TYR A 272 4.80 6.87 30.92
C TYR A 272 3.91 6.14 31.94
N PHE A 273 4.43 5.08 32.54
CA PHE A 273 3.78 4.30 33.59
C PHE A 273 4.47 4.55 34.93
N ALA A 274 3.68 5.00 35.91
CA ALA A 274 4.13 5.41 37.22
C ALA A 274 4.52 4.20 38.11
N PRO A 275 5.26 4.41 39.22
CA PRO A 275 5.60 3.33 40.15
C PRO A 275 4.35 2.60 40.67
N GLY A 276 4.33 1.26 40.54
CA GLY A 276 3.23 0.43 41.03
C GLY A 276 2.02 0.31 40.08
N GLU A 277 2.07 0.95 38.92
CA GLU A 277 1.02 0.88 37.92
C GLU A 277 0.98 -0.49 37.23
N VAL A 278 -0.23 -0.99 36.96
CA VAL A 278 -0.43 -2.21 36.16
C VAL A 278 -1.21 -1.82 34.90
N ALA A 279 -0.61 -2.02 33.74
CA ALA A 279 -1.22 -1.70 32.46
C ALA A 279 -1.12 -2.89 31.50
N THR A 280 -2.13 -3.04 30.67
CA THR A 280 -2.14 -4.02 29.59
C THR A 280 -2.13 -3.28 28.26
N ILE A 281 -1.17 -3.62 27.40
CA ILE A 281 -1.07 -3.13 26.03
C ILE A 281 -1.36 -4.32 25.13
N SER A 282 -2.55 -4.32 24.52
CA SER A 282 -2.97 -5.41 23.65
C SER A 282 -3.04 -4.97 22.20
N ALA A 283 -2.61 -5.84 21.29
CA ALA A 283 -2.80 -5.68 19.86
C ALA A 283 -3.03 -7.02 19.19
N GLY A 284 -3.68 -7.02 18.02
CA GLY A 284 -3.95 -8.26 17.29
C GLY A 284 -2.72 -8.90 16.65
N ILE A 285 -1.73 -8.11 16.22
CA ILE A 285 -0.56 -8.61 15.47
C ILE A 285 0.74 -8.09 16.07
N GLU A 286 0.77 -6.84 16.51
CA GLU A 286 2.02 -6.21 16.92
C GLU A 286 1.81 -5.14 17.98
N VAL A 287 2.65 -5.17 19.02
CA VAL A 287 2.80 -4.06 19.97
C VAL A 287 4.20 -3.49 19.81
N ARG A 288 4.30 -2.21 19.42
CA ARG A 288 5.57 -1.47 19.33
C ARG A 288 5.70 -0.48 20.47
N LEU A 289 6.69 -0.71 21.32
CA LEU A 289 7.09 0.25 22.35
C LEU A 289 8.13 1.18 21.71
N VAL A 290 7.83 2.48 21.65
CA VAL A 290 8.64 3.46 20.92
C VAL A 290 9.21 4.52 21.87
N ASP A 291 10.06 5.39 21.35
CA ASP A 291 10.67 6.46 22.14
C ASP A 291 9.60 7.31 22.86
N GLY A 292 9.83 7.60 24.13
CA GLY A 292 8.83 8.13 25.07
C GLY A 292 8.17 7.07 25.96
N PHE A 293 8.22 5.78 25.60
CA PHE A 293 7.79 4.71 26.48
C PHE A 293 8.70 4.63 27.72
N HIS A 294 8.11 4.73 28.90
CA HIS A 294 8.85 4.66 30.17
C HIS A 294 8.04 3.93 31.22
N ALA A 295 8.65 2.96 31.90
CA ALA A 295 8.01 2.21 32.97
C ALA A 295 8.86 2.31 34.24
N ASP A 296 8.34 2.97 35.28
CA ASP A 296 9.06 3.16 36.53
C ASP A 296 9.13 1.88 37.38
N VAL A 297 10.12 1.84 38.28
CA VAL A 297 10.34 0.71 39.19
C VAL A 297 9.05 0.35 39.93
N GLY A 298 8.66 -0.93 39.83
CA GLY A 298 7.48 -1.48 40.50
C GLY A 298 6.21 -1.48 39.63
N SER A 299 6.23 -0.89 38.44
CA SER A 299 5.16 -1.07 37.46
C SER A 299 5.16 -2.48 36.85
N THR A 300 4.02 -2.92 36.32
CA THR A 300 3.84 -4.17 35.56
C THR A 300 3.13 -3.86 34.25
N ILE A 301 3.84 -4.05 33.14
CA ILE A 301 3.27 -3.89 31.81
C ILE A 301 3.05 -5.27 31.21
N ILE A 302 1.80 -5.60 30.92
CA ILE A 302 1.40 -6.85 30.29
C ILE A 302 1.20 -6.56 28.81
N VAL A 303 2.04 -7.14 27.96
CA VAL A 303 1.90 -7.02 26.50
C VAL A 303 1.18 -8.26 26.01
N GLU A 304 -0.01 -8.08 25.45
CA GLU A 304 -0.82 -9.15 24.87
C GLU A 304 -0.84 -8.98 23.36
N VAL A 305 -0.10 -9.82 22.65
CA VAL A 305 -0.19 -9.90 21.20
C VAL A 305 -1.05 -11.11 20.86
N GLY A 306 -2.17 -10.88 20.19
CA GLY A 306 -3.03 -11.94 19.67
C GLY A 306 -2.33 -12.74 18.55
N PRO A 307 -2.76 -13.98 18.30
CA PRO A 307 -2.56 -14.64 17.02
C PRO A 307 -3.49 -14.08 15.93
#